data_AF-A0A9Q4CYF1-F1
#
_entry.id   AF-A0A9Q4CYF1-F1
#
_cell.length_a   1.000
_cell.length_b   1.000
_cell.length_c   1.000
_cell.angle_alpha   90.00
_cell.angle_beta   90.00
_cell.angle_gamma   90.00
#
_symmetry.space_group_name_H-M   'P 1'
#
loop_
_entity.id
_entity.type
_entity.pdbx_description
1 polymer ?
#
loop_
_entity_poly.entity_id
_entity_poly.type
_entity_poly.pdbx_seq_one_letter_code
_entity_poly.pdbx_strand_id
1 'polypeptide(L)'
;MSRPIHQVLTEWSRKSAVLPQDISYFLLLLSGELTAIALSRSTASGARSVIRILFAKRSEAGREEILRSSAAAMIVLGMLPTLAWTIPQLNLFINLHIGFLTEVDFLLFVMGFLAGTAWSILLPQKAWLGLLLTPGIVFMTLVNVLSRYSW
;
A
#
# COMPACT_ATOMS: atom_id res chain seq x y z
N MET A 1 -8.38 25.76 34.07
CA MET A 1 -9.28 24.63 33.76
C MET A 1 -8.42 23.39 33.55
N SER A 2 -8.30 22.54 34.57
CA SER A 2 -7.59 21.27 34.50
C SER A 2 -8.41 20.28 33.69
N ARG A 3 -7.89 19.82 32.54
CA ARG A 3 -8.48 18.68 31.84
C ARG A 3 -8.46 17.48 32.81
N PRO A 4 -9.56 16.72 32.96
CA PRO A 4 -9.58 15.57 33.84
C PRO A 4 -8.51 14.58 33.38
N ILE A 5 -7.66 14.15 34.30
CA ILE A 5 -6.48 13.29 34.05
C ILE A 5 -6.85 12.04 33.23
N HIS A 6 -8.08 11.53 33.39
CA HIS A 6 -8.62 10.44 32.56
C HIS A 6 -8.68 10.75 31.06
N GLN A 7 -9.04 11.97 30.65
CA GLN A 7 -9.07 12.35 29.23
C GLN A 7 -7.67 12.37 28.62
N VAL A 8 -6.69 12.89 29.36
CA VAL A 8 -5.28 12.93 28.94
C VAL A 8 -4.70 11.52 28.80
N LEU A 9 -5.00 10.62 29.75
CA LEU A 9 -4.57 9.22 29.70
C LEU A 9 -5.21 8.45 28.53
N THR A 10 -6.49 8.69 28.23
CA THR A 10 -7.15 8.07 27.07
C THR A 10 -6.65 8.62 25.74
N GLU A 11 -6.32 9.92 25.65
CA GLU A 11 -5.72 10.51 24.46
C GLU A 11 -4.30 9.97 24.23
N TRP A 12 -3.49 9.87 25.28
CA TRP A 12 -2.15 9.29 25.22
C TRP A 12 -2.19 7.81 24.84
N SER A 13 -3.06 7.02 25.47
CA SER A 13 -3.22 5.60 25.16
C SER A 13 -3.70 5.37 23.72
N ARG A 14 -4.56 6.26 23.19
CA ARG A 14 -4.94 6.23 21.76
C ARG A 14 -3.77 6.59 20.87
N LYS A 15 -3.03 7.66 21.17
CA LYS A 15 -1.88 8.09 20.36
C LYS A 15 -0.76 7.03 20.32
N SER A 16 -0.48 6.37 21.45
CA SER A 16 0.54 5.33 21.55
C SER A 16 0.16 4.03 20.81
N ALA A 17 -1.13 3.78 20.58
CA ALA A 17 -1.61 2.60 19.87
C ALA A 17 -1.56 2.75 18.33
N VAL A 18 -1.55 3.99 17.81
CA VAL A 18 -1.57 4.27 16.37
C VAL A 18 -0.20 4.02 15.73
N LEU A 19 0.89 4.38 16.41
CA LEU A 19 2.25 4.26 15.84
C LEU A 19 2.68 2.81 15.50
N PRO A 20 2.47 1.80 16.37
CA PRO A 20 2.84 0.42 16.07
C PRO A 20 2.03 -0.16 14.90
N GLN A 21 0.78 0.28 14.75
CA GLN A 21 -0.09 -0.18 13.69
C GLN A 21 0.27 0.42 12.34
N ASP A 22 0.57 1.72 12.28
CA ASP A 22 1.04 2.36 11.05
C ASP A 22 2.34 1.70 10.54
N ILE A 23 3.23 1.33 11.46
CA ILE A 23 4.44 0.55 11.15
C ILE A 23 4.07 -0.84 10.60
N SER A 24 3.10 -1.52 11.21
CA SER A 24 2.64 -2.84 10.77
C SER A 24 2.04 -2.79 9.36
N TYR A 25 1.24 -1.77 9.07
CA TYR A 25 0.67 -1.53 7.73
C TYR A 25 1.75 -1.24 6.68
N PHE A 26 2.75 -0.43 7.04
CA PHE A 26 3.89 -0.20 6.17
C PHE A 26 4.67 -1.48 5.89
N LEU A 27 4.96 -2.29 6.91
CA LEU A 27 5.68 -3.55 6.76
C LEU A 27 4.89 -4.57 5.93
N LEU A 28 3.57 -4.65 6.09
CA LEU A 28 2.71 -5.51 5.28
C LEU A 28 2.75 -5.11 3.81
N LEU A 29 2.57 -3.83 3.51
CA LEU A 29 2.64 -3.31 2.14
C LEU A 29 4.03 -3.55 1.53
N LEU A 30 5.10 -3.26 2.27
CA LEU A 30 6.47 -3.51 1.84
C LEU A 30 6.74 -5.00 1.60
N SER A 31 6.21 -5.88 2.46
CA SER A 31 6.38 -7.33 2.31
C SER A 31 5.70 -7.87 1.05
N GLY A 32 4.50 -7.35 0.72
CA GLY A 32 3.82 -7.67 -0.54
C GLY A 32 4.64 -7.23 -1.74
N GLU A 33 5.15 -6.00 -1.71
CA GLU A 33 5.98 -5.44 -2.78
C GLU A 33 7.28 -6.24 -2.99
N LEU A 34 7.99 -6.54 -1.90
CA LEU A 34 9.19 -7.39 -1.92
C LEU A 34 8.89 -8.78 -2.48
N THR A 35 7.76 -9.37 -2.09
CA THR A 35 7.33 -10.68 -2.61
C THR A 35 7.11 -10.62 -4.12
N ALA A 36 6.45 -9.58 -4.62
CA ALA A 36 6.22 -9.41 -6.06
C ALA A 36 7.50 -9.17 -6.84
N ILE A 37 8.46 -8.41 -6.29
CA ILE A 37 9.76 -8.14 -6.93
C ILE A 37 10.62 -9.40 -6.93
N ALA A 38 10.66 -10.15 -5.82
CA ALA A 38 11.35 -11.44 -5.74
C ALA A 38 10.81 -12.43 -6.78
N LEU A 39 9.49 -12.38 -7.03
CA LEU A 39 8.80 -13.18 -8.03
C LEU A 39 8.60 -12.45 -9.38
N SER A 40 9.34 -11.38 -9.65
CA SER A 40 9.13 -10.47 -10.80
C SER A 40 8.97 -11.17 -12.15
N ARG A 41 9.78 -12.23 -12.41
CA ARG A 41 9.66 -13.03 -13.64
C ARG A 41 8.31 -13.75 -13.74
N SER A 42 7.85 -14.32 -12.63
CA SER A 42 6.60 -15.07 -12.56
C SER A 42 5.37 -14.16 -12.57
N THR A 43 5.44 -13.03 -11.87
CA THR A 43 4.34 -12.06 -11.82
C THR A 43 4.16 -11.36 -13.16
N ALA A 44 5.26 -10.97 -13.83
CA ALA A 44 5.20 -10.38 -15.16
C ALA A 44 4.71 -11.37 -16.24
N SER A 45 5.13 -12.63 -16.19
CA SER A 45 4.64 -13.66 -17.13
C SER A 45 3.17 -13.98 -16.89
N GLY A 46 2.74 -14.04 -15.63
CA GLY A 46 1.34 -14.18 -15.24
C GLY A 46 0.49 -13.02 -15.78
N ALA A 47 0.92 -11.77 -15.55
CA ALA A 47 0.21 -10.58 -16.02
C ALA A 47 0.10 -10.54 -17.55
N ARG A 48 1.16 -10.88 -18.28
CA ARG A 48 1.12 -11.02 -19.75
C ARG A 48 0.14 -12.10 -20.19
N SER A 49 0.08 -13.22 -19.48
CA SER A 49 -0.86 -14.32 -19.78
C SER A 49 -2.31 -13.88 -19.58
N VAL A 50 -2.59 -13.15 -18.49
CA VAL A 50 -3.91 -12.57 -18.21
C VAL A 50 -4.32 -11.60 -19.33
N ILE A 51 -3.44 -10.66 -19.71
CA ILE A 51 -3.74 -9.71 -20.79
C ILE A 51 -3.93 -10.43 -22.13
N ARG A 52 -3.16 -11.48 -22.41
CA ARG A 52 -3.33 -12.29 -23.63
C ARG A 52 -4.70 -12.98 -23.68
N ILE A 53 -5.18 -13.48 -22.55
CA ILE A 53 -6.51 -14.10 -22.42
C ILE A 53 -7.62 -13.05 -22.58
N LEU A 54 -7.51 -11.92 -21.87
CA LEU A 54 -8.51 -10.85 -21.90
C LEU A 54 -8.59 -10.14 -23.26
N PHE A 55 -7.45 -9.98 -23.95
CA PHE A 55 -7.34 -9.26 -25.22
C PHE A 55 -6.81 -10.13 -26.35
N ALA A 56 -7.42 -11.32 -26.53
CA ALA A 56 -7.02 -12.33 -27.51
C ALA A 56 -7.03 -11.87 -28.98
N LYS A 57 -7.71 -10.77 -29.32
CA LYS A 57 -7.78 -10.23 -30.70
C LYS A 57 -6.81 -9.08 -31.00
N ARG A 58 -6.16 -8.51 -29.97
CA ARG A 58 -5.18 -7.41 -30.15
C ARG A 58 -3.82 -7.95 -30.61
N SER A 59 -3.07 -7.12 -31.33
CA SER A 59 -1.65 -7.38 -31.63
C SER A 59 -0.82 -7.44 -30.35
N GLU A 60 0.33 -8.13 -30.38
CA GLU A 60 1.24 -8.21 -29.22
C GLU A 60 1.70 -6.81 -28.77
N ALA A 61 1.98 -5.89 -29.71
CA ALA A 61 2.32 -4.51 -29.37
C ALA A 61 1.20 -3.78 -28.60
N GLY A 62 -0.06 -3.94 -29.05
CA GLY A 62 -1.20 -3.35 -28.35
C GLY A 62 -1.47 -3.98 -26.98
N ARG A 63 -1.16 -5.27 -26.80
CA ARG A 63 -1.26 -5.94 -25.50
C ARG A 63 -0.21 -5.42 -24.51
N GLU A 64 1.02 -5.26 -24.96
CA GLU A 64 2.11 -4.72 -24.14
C GLU A 64 1.83 -3.26 -23.74
N GLU A 65 1.27 -2.46 -24.64
CA GLU A 65 0.82 -1.09 -24.33
C GLU A 65 -0.25 -1.08 -23.24
N ILE A 66 -1.31 -1.90 -23.39
CA ILE A 66 -2.36 -2.04 -22.36
C ILE A 66 -1.77 -2.50 -21.03
N LEU A 67 -0.89 -3.50 -21.04
CA LEU A 67 -0.25 -4.01 -19.83
C LEU A 67 0.53 -2.91 -19.09
N ARG A 68 1.29 -2.08 -19.82
CA ARG A 68 2.03 -0.96 -19.24
C ARG A 68 1.09 0.14 -18.73
N SER A 69 0.05 0.50 -19.48
CA SER A 69 -0.95 1.47 -19.05
C SER A 69 -1.70 0.99 -17.80
N SER A 70 -2.07 -0.29 -17.73
CA SER A 70 -2.68 -0.90 -16.56
C SER A 70 -1.73 -0.89 -15.36
N ALA A 71 -0.45 -1.24 -15.56
CA ALA A 71 0.55 -1.17 -14.50
C ALA A 71 0.71 0.26 -13.95
N ALA A 72 0.78 1.27 -14.82
CA ALA A 72 0.84 2.67 -14.40
C ALA A 72 -0.43 3.08 -13.63
N ALA A 73 -1.62 2.71 -14.13
CA ALA A 73 -2.88 2.97 -13.44
C ALA A 73 -2.93 2.29 -12.07
N MET A 74 -2.42 1.06 -11.93
CA MET A 74 -2.37 0.35 -10.65
C MET A 74 -1.49 1.05 -9.62
N ILE A 75 -0.37 1.65 -10.03
CA ILE A 75 0.46 2.45 -9.13
C ILE A 75 -0.33 3.67 -8.63
N VAL A 76 -0.96 4.42 -9.54
CA VAL A 76 -1.74 5.61 -9.19
C VAL A 76 -2.93 5.25 -8.29
N LEU A 77 -3.69 4.21 -8.65
CA LEU A 77 -4.81 3.72 -7.86
C LEU A 77 -4.35 3.18 -6.50
N GLY A 78 -3.18 2.54 -6.44
CA GLY A 78 -2.55 2.07 -5.22
C GLY A 78 -2.19 3.18 -4.23
N MET A 79 -2.04 4.42 -4.71
CA MET A 79 -1.83 5.59 -3.85
C MET A 79 -3.14 6.10 -3.23
N LEU A 80 -4.31 5.85 -3.82
CA LEU A 80 -5.59 6.42 -3.32
C LEU A 80 -5.96 5.93 -1.91
N PRO A 81 -5.80 4.64 -1.54
CA PRO A 81 -6.15 4.18 -0.19
C PRO A 81 -5.28 4.82 0.90
N THR A 82 -4.10 5.34 0.58
CA THR A 82 -3.29 6.08 1.56
C THR A 82 -4.02 7.31 2.09
N LEU A 83 -4.90 7.93 1.28
CA LEU A 83 -5.75 9.04 1.72
C LEU A 83 -6.80 8.59 2.73
N ALA A 84 -7.37 7.39 2.56
CA ALA A 84 -8.34 6.84 3.51
C ALA A 84 -7.69 6.64 4.89
N TRP A 85 -6.41 6.26 4.94
CA TRP A 85 -5.68 6.03 6.19
C TRP A 85 -5.31 7.32 6.93
N THR A 86 -5.48 8.49 6.30
CA THR A 86 -5.37 9.78 6.99
C THR A 86 -6.60 10.12 7.84
N ILE A 87 -7.70 9.37 7.71
CA ILE A 87 -8.97 9.60 8.41
C ILE A 87 -8.94 8.88 9.78
N PRO A 88 -8.81 9.59 10.92
CA PRO A 88 -8.63 8.94 12.23
C PRO A 88 -9.82 8.07 12.65
N GLN A 89 -11.03 8.45 12.23
CA GLN A 89 -12.25 7.70 12.52
C GLN A 89 -12.25 6.32 11.87
N LEU A 90 -11.69 6.21 10.65
CA LEU A 90 -11.59 4.94 9.93
C LEU A 90 -10.59 4.01 10.61
N ASN A 91 -9.43 4.54 11.03
CA ASN A 91 -8.44 3.75 11.77
C ASN A 91 -8.99 3.26 13.12
N LEU A 92 -9.73 4.11 13.85
CA LEU A 92 -10.39 3.69 15.09
C LEU A 92 -11.43 2.59 14.84
N PHE A 93 -12.21 2.71 13.76
CA PHE A 93 -13.21 1.71 13.39
C PHE A 93 -12.55 0.36 13.08
N ILE A 94 -11.48 0.35 12.26
CA ILE A 94 -10.72 -0.86 11.94
C ILE A 94 -10.19 -1.53 13.22
N ASN A 95 -9.70 -0.75 14.18
CA ASN A 95 -9.15 -1.26 15.45
C ASN A 95 -10.16 -1.92 16.36
N LEU A 96 -11.41 -1.51 16.29
CA LEU A 96 -12.47 -2.07 17.13
C LEU A 96 -13.07 -3.33 16.51
N HIS A 97 -12.77 -3.66 15.26
CA HIS A 97 -13.38 -4.78 14.52
C HIS A 97 -12.30 -5.73 13.99
N ILE A 98 -11.95 -6.76 14.78
CA ILE A 98 -10.90 -7.75 14.47
C ILE A 98 -11.07 -8.40 13.09
N GLY A 99 -12.29 -8.74 12.68
CA GLY A 99 -12.53 -9.32 11.36
C GLY A 99 -12.14 -8.37 10.23
N PHE A 100 -12.39 -7.08 10.41
CA PHE A 100 -12.04 -6.04 9.44
C PHE A 100 -10.53 -5.75 9.44
N LEU A 101 -9.85 -5.93 10.57
CA LEU A 101 -8.39 -5.80 10.66
C LEU A 101 -7.68 -6.82 9.76
N THR A 102 -8.08 -8.09 9.81
CA THR A 102 -7.48 -9.13 8.95
C THR A 102 -7.72 -8.88 7.46
N GLU A 103 -8.91 -8.38 7.10
CA GLU A 103 -9.22 -7.98 5.72
C GLU A 103 -8.36 -6.80 5.26
N VAL A 104 -8.14 -5.81 6.12
CA VAL A 104 -7.27 -4.66 5.85
C VAL A 104 -5.82 -5.10 5.71
N ASP A 105 -5.32 -5.98 6.57
CA ASP A 105 -3.96 -6.51 6.51
C ASP A 105 -3.71 -7.27 5.20
N PHE A 106 -4.66 -8.13 4.82
CA PHE A 106 -4.60 -8.86 3.55
C PHE A 106 -4.67 -7.89 2.35
N LEU A 107 -5.55 -6.89 2.41
CA LEU A 107 -5.66 -5.88 1.36
C LEU A 107 -4.35 -5.10 1.19
N LEU A 108 -3.71 -4.69 2.29
CA LEU A 108 -2.42 -3.99 2.28
C LEU A 108 -1.31 -4.84 1.65
N PHE A 109 -1.25 -6.12 2.01
CA PHE A 109 -0.30 -7.06 1.39
C PHE A 109 -0.56 -7.18 -0.12
N VAL A 110 -1.81 -7.39 -0.54
CA VAL A 110 -2.19 -7.50 -1.96
C VAL A 110 -1.85 -6.22 -2.71
N MET A 111 -2.14 -5.06 -2.13
CA MET A 111 -1.78 -3.77 -2.74
C MET A 111 -0.28 -3.64 -2.96
N GLY A 112 0.52 -3.97 -1.95
CA GLY A 112 1.99 -4.01 -2.07
C GLY A 112 2.43 -4.95 -3.19
N PHE A 113 1.87 -6.14 -3.25
CA PHE A 113 2.17 -7.14 -4.28
C PHE A 113 1.81 -6.64 -5.69
N LEU A 114 0.66 -6.01 -5.85
CA LEU A 114 0.24 -5.43 -7.12
C LEU A 114 1.14 -4.26 -7.54
N ALA A 115 1.55 -3.41 -6.60
CA ALA A 115 2.50 -2.32 -6.85
C ALA A 115 3.87 -2.86 -7.30
N GLY A 116 4.41 -3.87 -6.61
CA GLY A 116 5.68 -4.50 -6.99
C GLY A 116 5.60 -5.21 -8.35
N THR A 117 4.44 -5.79 -8.67
CA THR A 117 4.18 -6.38 -10.01
C THR A 117 4.16 -5.29 -11.08
N ALA A 118 3.47 -4.17 -10.82
CA ALA A 118 3.43 -3.03 -11.73
C ALA A 118 4.83 -2.45 -11.99
N TRP A 119 5.64 -2.28 -10.94
CA TRP A 119 7.04 -1.87 -11.08
C TRP A 119 7.87 -2.87 -11.88
N SER A 120 7.64 -4.17 -11.71
CA SER A 120 8.33 -5.22 -12.48
C SER A 120 7.96 -5.21 -13.96
N ILE A 121 6.74 -4.78 -14.31
CA ILE A 121 6.29 -4.62 -15.70
C ILE A 121 6.89 -3.35 -16.32
N LEU A 122 6.83 -2.22 -15.60
CA LEU A 122 7.29 -0.93 -16.10
C LEU A 122 8.83 -0.83 -16.16
N LEU A 123 9.51 -1.40 -15.17
CA LEU A 123 10.96 -1.33 -14.98
C LEU A 123 11.56 -2.74 -14.81
N PRO A 124 11.54 -3.60 -15.83
CA PRO A 124 11.91 -5.02 -15.69
C PRO A 124 13.35 -5.27 -15.20
N GLN A 125 14.27 -4.34 -15.39
CA GLN A 125 15.66 -4.43 -14.89
C GLN A 125 15.92 -3.59 -13.64
N LYS A 126 14.98 -2.71 -13.27
CA LYS A 126 15.14 -1.72 -12.19
C LYS A 126 13.91 -1.67 -11.28
N ALA A 127 13.19 -2.79 -11.14
CA ALA A 127 11.99 -2.87 -10.33
C ALA A 127 12.25 -2.51 -8.85
N TRP A 128 13.49 -2.74 -8.39
CA TRP A 128 13.96 -2.31 -7.08
C TRP A 128 13.90 -0.79 -6.85
N LEU A 129 13.87 0.05 -7.91
CA LEU A 129 13.63 1.49 -7.77
C LEU A 129 12.22 1.78 -7.24
N GLY A 130 11.26 0.89 -7.47
CA GLY A 130 9.93 0.96 -6.87
C GLY A 130 10.00 0.98 -5.34
N LEU A 131 10.88 0.14 -4.77
CA LEU A 131 11.13 0.09 -3.32
C LEU A 131 11.72 1.38 -2.74
N LEU A 132 12.23 2.31 -3.56
CA LEU A 132 12.66 3.63 -3.06
C LEU A 132 11.50 4.64 -3.09
N LEU A 133 10.59 4.51 -4.04
CA LEU A 133 9.48 5.44 -4.24
C LEU A 133 8.32 5.16 -3.28
N THR A 134 7.98 3.88 -3.08
CA THR A 134 6.86 3.49 -2.21
C THR A 134 7.08 3.91 -0.75
N PRO A 135 8.26 3.70 -0.13
CA PRO A 135 8.52 4.18 1.21
C PRO A 135 8.62 5.70 1.30
N GLY A 136 9.07 6.40 0.26
CA GLY A 136 9.12 7.87 0.27
C GLY A 136 7.74 8.50 0.51
N ILE A 137 6.71 7.94 -0.10
CA ILE A 137 5.32 8.37 0.07
C ILE A 137 4.82 8.04 1.48
N VAL A 138 5.05 6.81 1.95
CA VAL A 138 4.62 6.38 3.30
C VAL A 138 5.38 7.12 4.41
N PHE A 139 6.66 7.41 4.20
CA PHE A 139 7.49 8.16 5.14
C PHE A 139 7.03 9.62 5.23
N MET A 140 6.60 10.23 4.13
CA MET A 140 5.94 11.54 4.18
C MET A 140 4.64 11.51 4.97
N THR A 141 3.86 10.43 4.87
CA THR A 141 2.64 10.26 5.67
C THR A 141 2.94 10.06 7.15
N LEU A 142 3.91 9.19 7.48
CA LEU A 142 4.39 8.96 8.86
C LEU A 142 4.96 10.23 9.49
N VAL A 143 5.76 11.00 8.75
CA VAL A 143 6.29 12.29 9.21
C VAL A 143 5.17 13.30 9.43
N ASN A 144 4.14 13.34 8.57
CA ASN A 144 2.96 14.19 8.76
C ASN A 144 2.12 13.78 9.97
N VAL A 145 1.99 12.49 10.23
CA VAL A 145 1.30 11.95 11.41
C VAL A 145 2.11 12.30 12.67
N LEU A 146 3.40 12.01 12.69
CA LEU A 146 4.32 12.33 13.79
C LEU A 146 4.35 13.83 14.09
N SER A 147 4.40 14.70 13.07
CA SER A 147 4.42 16.15 13.25
C SER A 147 3.09 16.72 13.75
N ARG A 148 1.95 16.10 13.41
CA ARG A 148 0.63 16.46 13.98
C ARG A 148 0.47 16.05 15.44
N TYR A 149 1.26 15.09 15.91
CA TYR A 149 1.20 14.58 17.29
C TYR A 149 2.41 14.99 18.16
N SER A 150 3.36 15.78 17.63
CA SER A 150 4.56 16.23 18.35
C SER A 150 4.35 17.44 19.27
N TRP A 151 3.09 17.83 19.52
CA TRP A 151 2.68 18.91 20.44
C TRP A 151 1.64 18.40 21.43
#